data_AF-A0A6P5ESP8-F1
#
_entry.id   AF-A0A6P5ESP8-F1
#
_cell.length_a   1.000
_cell.length_b   1.000
_cell.length_c   1.000
_cell.angle_alpha   90.00
_cell.angle_beta   90.00
_cell.angle_gamma   90.00
#
_symmetry.space_group_name_H-M   'P 1'
#
loop_
_entity.id
_entity.type
_entity.pdbx_description
1 polymer ?
#
loop_
_entity_poly.entity_id
_entity_poly.type
_entity_poly.pdbx_seq_one_letter_code
_entity_poly.pdbx_strand_id
1 'polypeptide(L)'
;MASWLLHVLSLQSSLSVVLAASTSVFRLLCPEYECCLHYPCVCLFILPMFLEPEFVTAEDVGGFDDLWSSYGFYNEGCFEKGAPLVLNDQQLFSDFAFMDDMHFDSISSAISVAAETDQPASNSELLQLDEKSTPPLPSKTSELLSKYQFKFNARSGEKPNESIERGGSKLSTEDFMRIAASFFIQLSTHKDCNPFMLNNQFGLSFSGLSSAEIMNVELAILLFSAAEKVSQQRFDHGTNLIKECYKLCSKTGNSVQRVVYYFADALQERIHGGKGTVVKAQEVMKALLSNHPVHLATFRSLPLEQIMQFTSVQTILDNLGSAKKIHLIDLSIKHGLQWTILMQALSNSSSVDYVKISAVGTSEEEITSTGKRLTSFAEILKLPFVFKPVIVSDIKELKEDMFKIEETETIALYSSMDMNTMIIKPDRLENVMKVIRNLRPQIVTVVDVEAKHNSRSFINRFTEALFYFSAFFDCLENCMRGDERVRMIVEEDFFSPGISSIVAAEGSERVIRQVGIDVWRLFFARYGLVEAELNQWSVYQASLLVKHFACGESYSFEVNGKALLVGWKGTPLHFISAWKFQ
;
A
#
# COMPACT_ATOMS: atom_id res chain seq x y z
N MET A 1 17.46 -19.89 -33.91
CA MET A 1 17.30 -18.58 -34.61
C MET A 1 15.88 -18.03 -34.52
N ALA A 2 14.81 -18.78 -34.86
CA ALA A 2 13.42 -18.27 -34.75
C ALA A 2 12.99 -17.87 -33.31
N SER A 3 13.37 -18.65 -32.30
CA SER A 3 13.13 -18.31 -30.88
C SER A 3 13.91 -17.08 -30.41
N TRP A 4 15.08 -16.80 -31.01
CA TRP A 4 15.91 -15.63 -30.70
C TRP A 4 15.35 -14.35 -31.36
N LEU A 5 14.80 -14.46 -32.57
CA LEU A 5 14.10 -13.37 -33.27
C LEU A 5 12.78 -12.99 -32.59
N LEU A 6 11.99 -13.96 -32.11
CA LEU A 6 10.82 -13.70 -31.27
C LEU A 6 11.21 -13.03 -29.94
N HIS A 7 12.35 -13.41 -29.36
CA HIS A 7 12.92 -12.79 -28.17
C HIS A 7 13.32 -11.32 -28.38
N VAL A 8 13.96 -11.00 -29.51
CA VAL A 8 14.36 -9.63 -29.84
C VAL A 8 13.13 -8.77 -30.14
N LEU A 9 12.12 -9.30 -30.83
CA LEU A 9 10.86 -8.59 -31.09
C LEU A 9 10.03 -8.37 -29.82
N SER A 10 10.04 -9.32 -28.88
CA SER A 10 9.39 -9.17 -27.56
C SER A 10 10.10 -8.12 -26.71
N LEU A 11 11.44 -8.14 -26.66
CA LEU A 11 12.23 -7.12 -25.94
C LEU A 11 12.05 -5.72 -26.55
N GLN A 12 12.01 -5.63 -27.88
CA GLN A 12 11.80 -4.37 -28.60
C GLN A 12 10.36 -3.86 -28.40
N SER A 13 9.36 -4.74 -28.41
CA SER A 13 7.97 -4.41 -28.08
C SER A 13 7.83 -3.93 -26.64
N SER A 14 8.42 -4.61 -25.66
CA SER A 14 8.37 -4.20 -24.24
C SER A 14 9.11 -2.89 -23.98
N LEU A 15 10.30 -2.67 -24.58
CA LEU A 15 10.98 -1.38 -24.49
C LEU A 15 10.19 -0.26 -25.19
N SER A 16 9.59 -0.54 -26.34
CA SER A 16 8.74 0.40 -27.05
C SER A 16 7.47 0.73 -26.27
N VAL A 17 6.87 -0.20 -25.54
CA VAL A 17 5.72 0.05 -24.67
C VAL A 17 6.12 0.94 -23.48
N VAL A 18 7.27 0.68 -22.84
CA VAL A 18 7.77 1.51 -21.73
C VAL A 18 8.11 2.93 -22.22
N LEU A 19 8.83 3.07 -23.34
CA LEU A 19 9.20 4.37 -23.92
C LEU A 19 8.01 5.14 -24.49
N ALA A 20 7.05 4.44 -25.13
CA ALA A 20 5.82 5.07 -25.61
C ALA A 20 4.91 5.48 -24.45
N ALA A 21 4.84 4.70 -23.37
CA ALA A 21 4.08 5.05 -22.17
C ALA A 21 4.66 6.30 -21.48
N SER A 22 5.98 6.43 -21.35
CA SER A 22 6.60 7.66 -20.82
C SER A 22 6.29 8.88 -21.69
N THR A 23 6.26 8.72 -23.02
CA THR A 23 5.96 9.81 -23.97
C THR A 23 4.46 10.17 -23.98
N SER A 24 3.57 9.19 -23.85
CA SER A 24 2.12 9.38 -23.83
C SER A 24 1.61 9.95 -22.50
N VAL A 25 2.22 9.54 -21.37
CA VAL A 25 2.01 10.16 -20.06
C VAL A 25 2.40 11.64 -20.13
N PHE A 26 3.50 12.00 -20.78
CA PHE A 26 3.89 13.40 -20.99
C PHE A 26 2.86 14.20 -21.81
N ARG A 27 2.35 13.63 -22.91
CA ARG A 27 1.29 14.28 -23.74
C ARG A 27 -0.01 14.52 -22.98
N LEU A 28 -0.38 13.62 -22.08
CA LEU A 28 -1.58 13.74 -21.24
C LEU A 28 -1.41 14.77 -20.12
N LEU A 29 -0.18 14.99 -19.68
CA LEU A 29 0.15 15.86 -18.56
C LEU A 29 0.52 17.29 -18.97
N CYS A 30 0.94 17.49 -20.22
CA CYS A 30 1.34 18.78 -20.78
C CYS A 30 0.82 18.95 -22.23
N PRO A 31 -0.48 19.23 -22.44
CA PRO A 31 -1.08 19.34 -23.77
C PRO A 31 -0.59 20.54 -24.60
N GLU A 32 0.12 21.52 -24.01
CA GLU A 32 0.55 22.75 -24.69
C GLU A 32 1.90 22.63 -25.45
N TYR A 33 2.59 21.49 -25.39
CA TYR A 33 3.86 21.27 -26.10
C TYR A 33 3.69 20.37 -27.34
N GLU A 34 2.98 20.86 -28.35
CA GLU A 34 2.79 20.15 -29.64
C GLU A 34 3.83 20.48 -30.73
N CYS A 35 4.74 21.43 -30.50
CA CYS A 35 5.70 21.86 -31.50
C CYS A 35 7.07 21.19 -31.31
N CYS A 36 7.19 19.94 -31.79
CA CYS A 36 8.39 19.33 -32.38
C CYS A 36 8.22 17.81 -32.32
N LEU A 37 7.89 17.17 -33.45
CA LEU A 37 8.26 15.79 -33.83
C LEU A 37 7.46 15.41 -35.08
N HIS A 38 7.88 15.94 -36.23
CA HIS A 38 7.57 15.36 -37.53
C HIS A 38 8.87 14.84 -38.11
N TYR A 39 9.04 13.52 -38.17
CA TYR A 39 9.71 12.71 -39.21
C TYR A 39 10.11 11.33 -38.63
N PRO A 40 9.78 10.21 -39.31
CA PRO A 40 10.09 8.87 -38.83
C PRO A 40 11.48 8.48 -39.35
N CYS A 41 12.52 8.58 -38.53
CA CYS A 41 13.81 7.86 -38.63
C CYS A 41 14.87 8.52 -37.73
N VAL A 42 14.80 8.38 -36.39
CA VAL A 42 16.00 8.36 -35.52
C VAL A 42 15.64 7.57 -34.24
N CYS A 43 15.73 6.24 -34.32
CA CYS A 43 15.96 5.43 -33.13
C CYS A 43 17.45 5.61 -32.77
N LEU A 44 17.75 6.40 -31.72
CA LEU A 44 18.97 6.38 -30.86
C LEU A 44 19.39 7.75 -30.27
N PHE A 45 18.73 8.87 -30.53
CA PHE A 45 19.20 10.19 -30.05
C PHE A 45 18.11 11.11 -29.46
N ILE A 46 17.21 10.57 -28.62
CA ILE A 46 16.44 11.39 -27.68
C ILE A 46 16.53 10.72 -26.31
N LEU A 47 17.72 10.80 -25.72
CA LEU A 47 18.00 10.31 -24.37
C LEU A 47 18.99 11.18 -23.54
N PRO A 48 19.63 12.27 -24.06
CA PRO A 48 20.39 13.18 -23.19
C PRO A 48 19.86 14.62 -23.05
N MET A 49 18.67 14.99 -23.55
CA MET A 49 18.29 16.42 -23.59
C MET A 49 17.31 16.88 -22.49
N PHE A 50 16.93 16.02 -21.54
CA PHE A 50 15.93 16.38 -20.50
C PHE A 50 16.38 16.10 -19.06
N LEU A 51 17.64 15.74 -18.86
CA LEU A 51 18.23 15.50 -17.54
C LEU A 51 19.72 15.88 -17.54
N GLU A 52 20.04 17.17 -17.66
CA GLU A 52 21.24 17.70 -17.00
C GLU A 52 20.89 18.99 -16.23
N PRO A 53 21.49 19.21 -15.05
CA PRO A 53 21.15 20.31 -14.16
C PRO A 53 22.18 21.41 -14.29
N GLU A 54 21.95 22.47 -15.06
CA GLU A 54 22.72 23.71 -14.87
C GLU A 54 22.11 24.93 -15.59
N PHE A 55 22.05 26.04 -14.83
CA PHE A 55 21.66 27.41 -15.20
C PHE A 55 20.19 27.72 -15.52
N VAL A 56 19.44 28.14 -14.49
CA VAL A 56 18.72 29.44 -14.51
C VAL A 56 18.73 30.01 -13.09
N THR A 57 19.34 31.19 -12.92
CA THR A 57 19.37 31.96 -11.68
C THR A 57 17.99 32.56 -11.37
N ALA A 58 17.72 32.73 -10.09
CA ALA A 58 16.56 33.43 -9.57
C ALA A 58 16.56 34.90 -10.03
N GLU A 59 15.87 35.20 -11.13
CA GLU A 59 15.33 36.51 -11.54
C GLU A 59 14.73 36.32 -12.95
N ASP A 60 13.52 35.77 -13.00
CA ASP A 60 12.52 35.98 -14.09
C ASP A 60 11.28 35.15 -13.74
N VAL A 61 10.66 35.49 -12.60
CA VAL A 61 9.34 34.98 -12.20
C VAL A 61 8.30 36.00 -12.64
N GLY A 62 7.70 35.75 -13.79
CA GLY A 62 6.58 36.54 -14.30
C GLY A 62 5.84 35.76 -15.38
N GLY A 63 5.03 34.77 -14.99
CA GLY A 63 4.20 34.04 -15.95
C GLY A 63 3.74 32.64 -15.58
N PHE A 64 3.74 32.23 -14.31
CA PHE A 64 3.23 30.91 -13.88
C PHE A 64 1.93 30.96 -13.06
N ASP A 65 1.34 32.14 -12.86
CA ASP A 65 0.11 32.30 -12.06
C ASP A 65 -1.19 31.93 -12.82
N ASP A 66 -1.17 31.84 -14.16
CA ASP A 66 -2.41 31.65 -14.94
C ASP A 66 -2.88 30.19 -15.09
N LEU A 67 -2.02 29.19 -14.82
CA LEU A 67 -2.42 27.76 -14.85
C LEU A 67 -3.17 27.30 -13.60
N TRP A 68 -3.21 28.13 -12.55
CA TRP A 68 -3.74 27.78 -11.23
C TRP A 68 -5.19 28.26 -11.01
N SER A 69 -5.69 29.12 -11.91
CA SER A 69 -7.06 29.64 -11.88
C SER A 69 -8.10 28.64 -12.42
N SER A 70 -7.70 27.74 -13.31
CA SER A 70 -8.58 26.74 -13.95
C SER A 70 -8.91 25.53 -13.07
N TYR A 71 -8.25 25.41 -11.90
CA TYR A 71 -8.49 24.36 -10.91
C TYR A 71 -9.11 24.85 -9.59
N GLY A 72 -9.59 26.11 -9.53
CA GLY A 72 -10.41 26.58 -8.42
C GLY A 72 -9.74 26.62 -7.04
N PHE A 73 -8.43 26.90 -6.98
CA PHE A 73 -7.67 27.01 -5.73
C PHE A 73 -7.79 28.38 -5.06
N TYR A 74 -8.99 28.98 -5.00
CA TYR A 74 -9.29 30.07 -4.07
C TYR A 74 -10.79 30.08 -3.72
N ASN A 75 -11.14 29.49 -2.58
CA ASN A 75 -12.12 30.11 -1.69
C ASN A 75 -12.03 29.52 -0.28
N GLU A 76 -11.64 30.37 0.67
CA GLU A 76 -11.80 30.15 2.10
C GLU A 76 -13.29 30.28 2.50
N GLY A 77 -13.73 29.41 3.42
CA GLY A 77 -14.80 29.70 4.37
C GLY A 77 -16.25 29.48 3.91
N CYS A 78 -16.92 28.45 4.44
CA CYS A 78 -17.94 28.64 5.50
C CYS A 78 -18.64 27.31 5.84
N PHE A 79 -18.63 27.00 7.14
CA PHE A 79 -19.53 26.06 7.79
C PHE A 79 -20.96 26.61 7.76
N GLU A 80 -21.94 25.82 7.34
CA GLU A 80 -23.31 25.97 7.84
C GLU A 80 -23.95 24.62 8.18
N LYS A 81 -24.66 24.65 9.31
CA LYS A 81 -25.32 23.53 10.00
C LYS A 81 -26.67 23.21 9.35
N GLY A 82 -26.98 21.93 9.20
CA GLY A 82 -28.34 21.41 8.96
C GLY A 82 -28.58 20.13 9.75
N ALA A 83 -29.67 20.10 10.51
CA ALA A 83 -30.05 19.09 11.51
C ALA A 83 -30.61 17.77 10.89
N PRO A 84 -30.82 16.71 11.70
CA PRO A 84 -30.81 15.32 11.24
C PRO A 84 -32.19 14.80 10.82
N LEU A 85 -32.20 13.88 9.84
CA LEU A 85 -33.35 12.99 9.60
C LEU A 85 -33.06 11.63 10.22
N VAL A 86 -33.85 11.32 11.24
CA VAL A 86 -33.98 10.03 11.91
C VAL A 86 -34.73 9.09 10.98
N LEU A 87 -34.16 7.93 10.70
CA LEU A 87 -34.90 6.75 10.28
C LEU A 87 -34.39 5.56 11.10
N ASN A 88 -35.22 5.20 12.07
CA ASN A 88 -35.19 3.92 12.75
C ASN A 88 -35.37 2.82 11.72
N ASP A 89 -34.50 1.81 11.76
CA ASP A 89 -34.94 0.42 11.67
C ASP A 89 -33.95 -0.44 12.46
N GLN A 90 -34.39 -0.81 13.67
CA GLN A 90 -33.82 -1.90 14.45
C GLN A 90 -34.53 -3.19 14.05
N GLN A 91 -33.76 -4.28 14.11
CA GLN A 91 -34.15 -5.69 14.00
C GLN A 91 -34.23 -6.26 12.58
N LEU A 92 -33.14 -6.93 12.17
CA LEU A 92 -33.09 -8.39 12.03
C LEU A 92 -31.67 -8.82 11.62
N PHE A 93 -31.37 -10.11 11.85
CA PHE A 93 -30.13 -10.84 11.55
C PHE A 93 -29.07 -10.89 12.67
N SER A 94 -29.42 -11.64 13.71
CA SER A 94 -28.48 -12.58 14.33
C SER A 94 -28.00 -13.61 13.29
N ASP A 95 -26.71 -13.93 13.33
CA ASP A 95 -26.01 -15.04 12.65
C ASP A 95 -25.06 -14.69 11.49
N PHE A 96 -24.16 -13.71 11.61
CA PHE A 96 -23.01 -13.63 10.67
C PHE A 96 -21.72 -13.14 11.33
N ALA A 97 -21.05 -14.05 12.05
CA ALA A 97 -19.65 -13.94 12.46
C ALA A 97 -18.81 -14.89 11.59
N PHE A 98 -18.38 -14.47 10.39
CA PHE A 98 -17.58 -15.36 9.53
C PHE A 98 -16.43 -14.70 8.76
N MET A 99 -16.14 -13.41 8.99
CA MET A 99 -14.91 -12.79 8.47
C MET A 99 -13.97 -12.24 9.53
N ASP A 100 -14.43 -12.08 10.78
CA ASP A 100 -13.52 -11.83 11.90
C ASP A 100 -12.71 -13.09 12.28
N ASP A 101 -13.08 -14.28 11.80
CA ASP A 101 -12.50 -15.59 12.18
C ASP A 101 -11.49 -16.18 11.18
N MET A 102 -11.12 -15.48 10.10
CA MET A 102 -9.99 -15.91 9.26
C MET A 102 -8.66 -15.53 9.89
N HIS A 103 -8.32 -16.19 11.02
CA HIS A 103 -7.00 -16.17 11.62
C HIS A 103 -6.43 -17.59 11.65
N PHE A 104 -5.30 -17.79 10.98
CA PHE A 104 -4.40 -18.91 11.24
C PHE A 104 -3.09 -18.33 11.76
N ASP A 105 -2.82 -18.56 13.05
CA ASP A 105 -1.48 -18.43 13.59
C ASP A 105 -0.63 -19.55 12.99
N SER A 106 0.35 -19.16 12.17
CA SER A 106 1.31 -20.09 11.59
C SER A 106 2.27 -20.56 12.69
N ILE A 107 1.96 -21.70 13.31
CA ILE A 107 2.95 -22.53 14.01
C ILE A 107 2.92 -23.91 13.35
N SER A 108 3.94 -24.20 12.57
CA SER A 108 4.19 -25.51 12.00
C SER A 108 4.73 -26.48 13.06
N SER A 109 4.19 -27.70 13.03
CA SER A 109 4.65 -28.96 13.63
C SER A 109 4.36 -29.23 15.12
N ALA A 110 3.37 -30.10 15.38
CA ALA A 110 3.64 -31.50 15.71
C ALA A 110 2.33 -32.30 15.70
N ILE A 111 2.28 -33.30 14.82
CA ILE A 111 1.28 -34.38 14.82
C ILE A 111 1.56 -35.26 16.04
N SER A 112 0.57 -35.45 16.92
CA SER A 112 0.44 -36.71 17.66
C SER A 112 -1.02 -36.98 18.03
N VAL A 113 -1.43 -38.19 17.67
CA VAL A 113 -2.73 -38.83 17.89
C VAL A 113 -2.76 -39.44 19.28
N ALA A 114 -3.84 -39.22 20.05
CA ALA A 114 -4.43 -40.13 21.06
C ALA A 114 -5.55 -39.36 21.80
N ALA A 115 -6.83 -39.68 21.58
CA ALA A 115 -7.63 -40.73 22.24
C ALA A 115 -8.21 -40.29 23.60
N GLU A 116 -9.55 -40.29 23.65
CA GLU A 116 -10.44 -39.96 24.76
C GLU A 116 -10.22 -40.85 26.00
N THR A 117 -10.50 -40.30 27.19
CA THR A 117 -11.24 -41.01 28.26
C THR A 117 -11.72 -40.05 29.36
N ASP A 118 -12.92 -40.34 29.85
CA ASP A 118 -13.78 -39.59 30.78
C ASP A 118 -13.41 -39.72 32.29
N GLN A 119 -13.59 -38.60 33.03
CA GLN A 119 -14.14 -38.41 34.41
C GLN A 119 -13.51 -39.08 35.69
N PRO A 120 -13.89 -38.70 36.95
CA PRO A 120 -13.94 -37.37 37.60
C PRO A 120 -13.41 -37.32 39.08
N ALA A 121 -13.23 -36.09 39.59
CA ALA A 121 -13.38 -35.56 40.98
C ALA A 121 -12.62 -36.07 42.24
N SER A 122 -12.12 -35.06 42.99
CA SER A 122 -11.89 -34.94 44.46
C SER A 122 -10.63 -35.56 45.08
N ASN A 123 -9.72 -34.76 45.66
CA ASN A 123 -9.78 -34.24 47.03
C ASN A 123 -8.53 -33.39 47.39
N SER A 124 -8.75 -32.52 48.37
CA SER A 124 -7.83 -31.59 49.04
C SER A 124 -6.57 -32.24 49.63
N GLU A 125 -5.41 -31.60 49.47
CA GLU A 125 -4.41 -31.54 50.53
C GLU A 125 -3.46 -30.33 50.40
N LEU A 126 -3.31 -29.64 51.54
CA LEU A 126 -2.46 -28.49 51.79
C LEU A 126 -0.98 -28.85 51.67
N LEU A 127 -0.24 -28.15 50.81
CA LEU A 127 1.20 -27.96 50.96
C LEU A 127 1.56 -26.51 50.67
N GLN A 128 1.95 -25.81 51.73
CA GLN A 128 2.70 -24.56 51.67
C GLN A 128 4.03 -24.84 50.95
N LEU A 129 4.26 -24.16 49.84
CA LEU A 129 5.55 -24.12 49.16
C LEU A 129 5.85 -22.65 48.86
N ASP A 130 7.03 -22.24 49.35
CA ASP A 130 7.64 -20.93 49.23
C ASP A 130 7.46 -20.31 47.82
N GLU A 131 7.20 -19.00 47.80
CA GLU A 131 7.31 -18.15 46.61
C GLU A 131 8.75 -18.19 46.08
N LYS A 132 9.06 -19.20 45.27
CA LYS A 132 10.11 -19.09 44.26
C LYS A 132 9.56 -18.22 43.14
N SER A 133 10.13 -17.03 43.02
CA SER A 133 9.94 -16.11 41.91
C SER A 133 10.06 -16.84 40.57
N THR A 134 8.91 -17.16 39.96
CA THR A 134 8.84 -17.49 38.54
C THR A 134 9.42 -16.32 37.74
N PRO A 135 10.31 -16.58 36.77
CA PRO A 135 10.79 -15.53 35.88
C PRO A 135 9.58 -14.87 35.18
N PRO A 136 9.59 -13.55 34.99
CA PRO A 136 8.44 -12.87 34.39
C PRO A 136 8.22 -13.37 32.96
N LEU A 137 6.97 -13.71 32.65
CA LEU A 137 6.53 -13.95 31.28
C LEU A 137 6.79 -12.66 30.45
N PRO A 138 7.32 -12.75 29.22
CA PRO A 138 7.51 -11.57 28.37
C PRO A 138 6.18 -10.84 28.15
N SER A 139 6.19 -9.51 28.00
CA SER A 139 4.97 -8.82 27.58
C SER A 139 4.57 -9.30 26.18
N LYS A 140 3.26 -9.40 25.87
CA LYS A 140 2.78 -9.79 24.53
C LYS A 140 3.43 -8.97 23.41
N THR A 141 3.76 -7.72 23.68
CA THR A 141 4.53 -6.83 22.80
C THR A 141 5.93 -7.37 22.51
N SER A 142 6.62 -7.87 23.53
CA SER A 142 7.98 -8.41 23.44
C SER A 142 8.04 -9.67 22.56
N GLU A 143 7.06 -10.56 22.70
CA GLU A 143 6.93 -11.77 21.86
C GLU A 143 6.71 -11.42 20.38
N LEU A 144 5.87 -10.44 20.07
CA LEU A 144 5.60 -10.01 18.69
C LEU A 144 6.80 -9.33 18.04
N LEU A 145 7.51 -8.50 18.80
CA LEU A 145 8.69 -7.80 18.31
C LEU A 145 9.87 -8.73 18.08
N SER A 146 9.86 -9.96 18.65
CA SER A 146 10.90 -10.96 18.43
C SER A 146 11.14 -11.28 16.94
N LYS A 147 10.08 -11.23 16.11
CA LYS A 147 10.17 -11.45 14.66
C LYS A 147 10.91 -10.33 13.90
N TYR A 148 11.09 -9.17 14.54
CA TYR A 148 11.79 -8.01 13.99
C TYR A 148 13.16 -7.79 14.64
N GLN A 149 13.66 -8.75 15.42
CA GLN A 149 14.98 -8.62 16.07
C GLN A 149 16.08 -8.37 15.04
N PHE A 150 16.86 -7.33 15.30
CA PHE A 150 17.97 -6.92 14.46
C PHE A 150 19.28 -7.46 15.04
N LYS A 151 20.02 -8.26 14.26
CA LYS A 151 21.37 -8.69 14.64
C LYS A 151 22.40 -7.66 14.17
N PHE A 152 22.73 -6.70 15.02
CA PHE A 152 23.84 -5.79 14.76
C PHE A 152 25.17 -6.52 15.00
N ASN A 153 25.93 -6.76 13.93
CA ASN A 153 27.30 -7.26 14.05
C ASN A 153 28.24 -6.10 14.41
N ALA A 154 28.29 -5.73 15.69
CA ALA A 154 29.36 -4.87 16.18
C ALA A 154 30.70 -5.61 16.03
N ARG A 155 31.59 -5.13 15.15
CA ARG A 155 32.99 -5.59 15.16
C ARG A 155 33.59 -5.19 16.50
N SER A 156 33.85 -6.19 17.35
CA SER A 156 34.53 -6.01 18.62
C SER A 156 35.98 -5.56 18.38
N GLY A 157 36.27 -4.34 18.80
CA GLY A 157 37.61 -3.93 19.25
C GLY A 157 38.62 -3.55 18.18
N GLU A 158 38.56 -2.31 17.68
CA GLU A 158 39.76 -1.57 17.29
C GLU A 158 39.69 -0.13 17.83
N LYS A 159 40.83 0.36 18.32
CA LYS A 159 41.00 1.62 19.05
C LYS A 159 40.65 2.85 18.19
N PRO A 160 40.24 3.98 18.80
CA PRO A 160 39.89 5.18 18.06
C PRO A 160 41.17 5.88 17.59
N ASN A 161 41.51 5.72 16.32
CA ASN A 161 42.34 6.67 15.61
C ASN A 161 41.86 6.76 14.16
N GLU A 162 41.77 8.00 13.70
CA GLU A 162 41.46 8.45 12.35
C GLU A 162 40.00 8.31 11.89
N SER A 163 39.47 9.47 11.50
CA SER A 163 38.18 9.69 10.86
C SER A 163 38.13 8.96 9.52
N ILE A 164 37.78 7.68 9.57
CA ILE A 164 37.33 6.94 8.39
C ILE A 164 35.88 7.36 8.14
N GLU A 165 35.68 8.21 7.14
CA GLU A 165 34.36 8.46 6.56
C GLU A 165 33.70 7.12 6.25
N ARG A 166 32.63 6.84 6.99
CA ARG A 166 31.91 5.58 6.93
C ARG A 166 31.13 5.57 5.62
N GLY A 167 31.64 4.88 4.59
CA GLY A 167 30.89 4.50 3.40
C GLY A 167 29.80 3.45 3.70
N GLY A 168 28.97 3.68 4.73
CA GLY A 168 27.88 2.82 5.15
C GLY A 168 26.54 3.41 4.73
N SER A 169 25.68 2.60 4.12
CA SER A 169 24.30 2.96 3.76
C SER A 169 23.57 3.58 4.96
N LYS A 170 22.99 4.78 4.78
CA LYS A 170 22.10 5.42 5.76
C LYS A 170 21.00 4.43 6.19
N LEU A 171 20.80 4.27 7.50
CA LEU A 171 19.72 3.44 8.05
C LEU A 171 18.35 3.93 7.56
N SER A 172 17.46 2.99 7.24
CA SER A 172 16.06 3.30 6.91
C SER A 172 15.25 3.60 8.17
N THR A 173 14.10 4.27 8.00
CA THR A 173 13.10 4.43 9.08
C THR A 173 12.78 3.10 9.76
N GLU A 174 12.62 2.04 8.97
CA GLU A 174 12.31 0.71 9.48
C GLU A 174 13.47 0.12 10.30
N ASP A 175 14.73 0.33 9.88
CA ASP A 175 15.90 -0.11 10.65
C ASP A 175 15.90 0.54 12.04
N PHE A 176 15.57 1.83 12.14
CA PHE A 176 15.41 2.48 13.45
C PHE A 176 14.31 1.83 14.29
N MET A 177 13.18 1.46 13.67
CA MET A 177 12.11 0.72 14.38
C MET A 177 12.57 -0.68 14.83
N ARG A 178 13.33 -1.40 14.01
CA ARG A 178 13.88 -2.73 14.37
C ARG A 178 14.90 -2.65 15.51
N ILE A 179 15.78 -1.66 15.47
CA ILE A 179 16.73 -1.38 16.53
C ILE A 179 15.96 -1.05 17.81
N ALA A 180 15.05 -0.07 17.77
CA ALA A 180 14.23 0.34 18.91
C ALA A 180 13.40 -0.82 19.50
N ALA A 181 12.81 -1.67 18.65
CA ALA A 181 12.09 -2.87 19.07
C ALA A 181 12.99 -3.85 19.84
N SER A 182 14.21 -4.05 19.36
CA SER A 182 15.20 -4.93 20.01
C SER A 182 15.59 -4.39 21.40
N PHE A 183 15.82 -3.08 21.50
CA PHE A 183 16.06 -2.40 22.78
C PHE A 183 14.85 -2.48 23.72
N PHE A 184 13.64 -2.26 23.19
CA PHE A 184 12.41 -2.32 23.95
C PHE A 184 12.18 -3.70 24.58
N ILE A 185 12.44 -4.78 23.83
CA ILE A 185 12.41 -6.16 24.34
C ILE A 185 13.38 -6.30 25.52
N GLN A 186 14.64 -5.87 25.35
CA GLN A 186 15.65 -5.99 26.41
C GLN A 186 15.25 -5.21 27.67
N LEU A 187 14.75 -3.99 27.54
CA LEU A 187 14.24 -3.20 28.66
C LEU A 187 13.05 -3.88 29.34
N SER A 188 12.15 -4.50 28.59
CA SER A 188 10.98 -5.19 29.15
C SER A 188 11.34 -6.41 30.02
N THR A 189 12.52 -7.00 29.81
CA THR A 189 13.03 -8.11 30.63
C THR A 189 13.65 -7.65 31.97
N HIS A 190 13.97 -6.37 32.12
CA HIS A 190 14.59 -5.80 33.32
C HIS A 190 13.66 -4.75 33.96
N LYS A 191 13.05 -5.09 35.10
CA LYS A 191 11.93 -4.34 35.71
C LYS A 191 12.24 -2.89 36.18
N ASP A 192 13.51 -2.48 36.25
CA ASP A 192 13.94 -1.23 36.93
C ASP A 192 14.59 -0.18 36.00
N CYS A 193 14.39 -0.28 34.68
CA CYS A 193 15.13 0.56 33.72
C CYS A 193 14.36 1.84 33.36
N ASN A 194 14.95 3.00 33.66
CA ASN A 194 14.50 4.28 33.13
C ASN A 194 14.84 4.35 31.63
N PRO A 195 13.87 4.56 30.71
CA PRO A 195 14.12 4.70 29.27
C PRO A 195 15.14 5.80 28.93
N PHE A 196 15.35 6.78 29.83
CA PHE A 196 16.26 7.90 29.64
C PHE A 196 17.71 7.64 30.11
N MET A 197 18.03 6.45 30.63
CA MET A 197 19.36 6.08 31.16
C MET A 197 20.00 4.96 30.32
N LEU A 198 19.88 5.03 28.99
CA LEU A 198 20.32 3.99 28.07
C LEU A 198 21.85 3.89 27.92
N ASN A 199 22.58 4.97 28.18
CA ASN A 199 23.96 5.11 27.70
C ASN A 199 25.04 4.33 28.48
N ASN A 200 24.70 3.64 29.58
CA ASN A 200 25.76 2.97 30.36
C ASN A 200 25.36 1.77 31.23
N GLN A 201 24.07 1.42 31.34
CA GLN A 201 23.63 0.47 32.37
C GLN A 201 23.44 -0.98 31.88
N PHE A 202 23.33 -1.21 30.56
CA PHE A 202 22.99 -2.54 30.00
C PHE A 202 24.05 -3.12 29.05
N GLY A 203 25.23 -2.49 28.93
CA GLY A 203 26.24 -2.91 27.95
C GLY A 203 25.79 -2.75 26.49
N LEU A 204 24.65 -2.09 26.27
CA LEU A 204 24.11 -1.79 24.96
C LEU A 204 24.83 -0.55 24.45
N SER A 205 25.91 -0.77 23.73
CA SER A 205 26.59 0.33 23.09
C SER A 205 25.78 0.73 21.86
N PHE A 206 25.32 1.98 21.80
CA PHE A 206 25.02 2.65 20.53
C PHE A 206 26.29 2.84 19.69
N SER A 207 27.36 2.06 19.94
CA SER A 207 28.63 2.11 19.22
C SER A 207 28.38 2.03 17.74
N GLY A 208 28.69 3.11 17.05
CA GLY A 208 28.55 3.21 15.61
C GLY A 208 27.31 3.94 15.11
N LEU A 209 26.40 4.37 15.99
CA LEU A 209 25.36 5.34 15.66
C LEU A 209 25.84 6.76 15.98
N SER A 210 25.45 7.71 15.14
CA SER A 210 25.58 9.14 15.39
C SER A 210 24.58 9.62 16.44
N SER A 211 24.81 10.81 17.00
CA SER A 211 23.87 11.43 17.96
C SER A 211 22.46 11.57 17.39
N ALA A 212 22.33 11.94 16.11
CA ALA A 212 21.04 12.05 15.43
C ALA A 212 20.33 10.70 15.28
N GLU A 213 21.08 9.63 14.99
CA GLU A 213 20.55 8.28 14.90
C GLU A 213 20.10 7.75 16.26
N ILE A 214 20.84 8.05 17.34
CA ILE A 214 20.45 7.71 18.71
C ILE A 214 19.12 8.37 19.07
N MET A 215 18.95 9.65 18.77
CA MET A 215 17.67 10.36 19.02
C MET A 215 16.49 9.70 18.29
N ASN A 216 16.70 9.23 17.06
CA ASN A 216 15.66 8.52 16.30
C ASN A 216 15.29 7.17 16.96
N VAL A 217 16.28 6.41 17.46
CA VAL A 217 16.05 5.16 18.18
C VAL A 217 15.30 5.43 19.49
N GLU A 218 15.73 6.43 20.26
CA GLU A 218 15.07 6.82 21.52
C GLU A 218 13.61 7.23 21.29
N LEU A 219 13.35 8.01 20.24
CA LEU A 219 11.99 8.41 19.86
C LEU A 219 11.10 7.20 19.53
N ALA A 220 11.62 6.22 18.79
CA ALA A 220 10.90 4.99 18.50
C ALA A 220 10.66 4.13 19.76
N ILE A 221 11.61 4.07 20.69
CA ILE A 221 11.44 3.40 22.00
C ILE A 221 10.32 4.05 22.81
N LEU A 222 10.23 5.38 22.82
CA LEU A 222 9.15 6.11 23.49
C LEU A 222 7.79 5.74 22.89
N LEU A 223 7.69 5.64 21.56
CA LEU A 223 6.46 5.24 20.88
C LEU A 223 6.05 3.80 21.23
N PHE A 224 6.99 2.84 21.20
CA PHE A 224 6.70 1.46 21.63
C PHE A 224 6.23 1.39 23.09
N SER A 225 6.87 2.17 23.96
CA SER A 225 6.50 2.26 25.37
C SER A 225 5.09 2.84 25.53
N ALA A 226 4.74 3.88 24.78
CA ALA A 226 3.40 4.45 24.78
C ALA A 226 2.35 3.43 24.34
N ALA A 227 2.59 2.75 23.21
CA ALA A 227 1.69 1.71 22.70
C ALA A 227 1.50 0.56 23.71
N GLU A 228 2.56 0.14 24.40
CA GLU A 228 2.46 -0.85 25.46
C GLU A 228 1.55 -0.38 26.61
N LYS A 229 1.74 0.84 27.12
CA LYS A 229 0.89 1.37 28.20
C LYS A 229 -0.57 1.52 27.78
N VAL A 230 -0.81 1.94 26.54
CA VAL A 230 -2.16 2.01 25.95
C VAL A 230 -2.78 0.61 25.84
N SER A 231 -2.01 -0.41 25.41
CA SER A 231 -2.49 -1.80 25.35
C SER A 231 -2.88 -2.37 26.72
N GLN A 232 -2.21 -1.92 27.78
CA GLN A 232 -2.45 -2.27 29.17
C GLN A 232 -3.54 -1.41 29.84
N GLN A 233 -4.21 -0.53 29.08
CA GLN A 233 -5.20 0.45 29.57
C GLN A 233 -4.65 1.42 30.63
N ARG A 234 -3.32 1.60 30.69
CA ARG A 234 -2.63 2.56 31.56
C ARG A 234 -2.54 3.91 30.86
N PHE A 235 -3.70 4.52 30.61
CA PHE A 235 -3.83 5.69 29.74
C PHE A 235 -3.11 6.94 30.25
N ASP A 236 -3.01 7.16 31.55
CA ASP A 236 -2.24 8.29 32.11
C ASP A 236 -0.75 8.18 31.77
N HIS A 237 -0.18 6.98 31.94
CA HIS A 237 1.21 6.71 31.56
C HIS A 237 1.43 6.78 30.05
N GLY A 238 0.49 6.23 29.26
CA GLY A 238 0.50 6.33 27.80
C GLY A 238 0.50 7.79 27.33
N THR A 239 -0.38 8.62 27.89
CA THR A 239 -0.49 10.06 27.59
C THR A 239 0.81 10.81 27.92
N ASN A 240 1.45 10.50 29.04
CA ASN A 240 2.73 11.12 29.39
C ASN A 240 3.85 10.73 28.41
N LEU A 241 3.93 9.48 27.98
CA LEU A 241 4.91 9.04 26.98
C LEU A 241 4.65 9.66 25.59
N ILE A 242 3.38 9.80 25.20
CA ILE A 242 2.98 10.49 23.98
C ILE A 242 3.39 11.97 24.02
N LYS A 243 3.23 12.65 25.16
CA LYS A 243 3.72 14.02 25.34
C LYS A 243 5.24 14.13 25.16
N GLU A 244 6.00 13.14 25.62
CA GLU A 244 7.45 13.09 25.35
C GLU A 244 7.75 12.87 23.86
N CYS A 245 6.97 12.02 23.17
CA CYS A 245 7.09 11.86 21.71
C CYS A 245 6.90 13.21 21.00
N TYR A 246 5.86 13.98 21.34
CA TYR A 246 5.58 15.28 20.73
C TYR A 246 6.67 16.34 20.92
N LYS A 247 7.53 16.20 21.94
CA LYS A 247 8.68 17.10 22.10
C LYS A 247 9.80 16.81 21.10
N LEU A 248 9.84 15.60 20.54
CA LEU A 248 10.95 15.08 19.74
C LEU A 248 10.55 14.82 18.28
N CYS A 249 9.27 14.59 18.00
CA CYS A 249 8.75 14.36 16.64
C CYS A 249 8.24 15.65 15.98
N SER A 250 8.19 15.66 14.65
CA SER A 250 7.69 16.77 13.84
C SER A 250 7.09 16.23 12.54
N LYS A 251 6.02 16.86 12.05
CA LYS A 251 5.41 16.59 10.74
C LYS A 251 6.31 16.94 9.55
N THR A 252 7.27 17.84 9.73
CA THR A 252 8.21 18.26 8.68
C THR A 252 9.62 17.75 8.92
N GLY A 253 9.80 16.94 9.97
CA GLY A 253 11.08 16.35 10.36
C GLY A 253 11.55 15.23 9.43
N ASN A 254 12.52 14.46 9.91
CA ASN A 254 12.94 13.24 9.22
C ASN A 254 11.84 12.17 9.24
N SER A 255 11.96 11.14 8.41
CA SER A 255 10.98 10.06 8.27
C SER A 255 10.61 9.37 9.59
N VAL A 256 11.54 9.17 10.53
CA VAL A 256 11.26 8.63 11.88
C VAL A 256 10.39 9.59 12.69
N GLN A 257 10.73 10.88 12.69
CA GLN A 257 9.93 11.89 13.37
C GLN A 257 8.52 11.97 12.81
N ARG A 258 8.35 11.94 11.48
CA ARG A 258 7.04 12.03 10.84
C ARG A 258 6.17 10.81 11.14
N VAL A 259 6.70 9.58 10.99
CA VAL A 259 5.91 8.37 11.30
C VAL A 259 5.54 8.30 12.78
N VAL A 260 6.46 8.68 13.69
CA VAL A 260 6.17 8.69 15.13
C VAL A 260 5.10 9.73 15.47
N TYR A 261 5.12 10.89 14.81
CA TYR A 261 4.09 11.91 14.98
C TYR A 261 2.68 11.36 14.71
N TYR A 262 2.44 10.76 13.53
CA TYR A 262 1.11 10.26 13.16
C TYR A 262 0.67 9.06 14.01
N PHE A 263 1.60 8.20 14.43
CA PHE A 263 1.28 7.11 15.36
C PHE A 263 0.99 7.62 16.77
N ALA A 264 1.68 8.67 17.24
CA ALA A 264 1.39 9.31 18.51
C ALA A 264 0.00 9.94 18.52
N ASP A 265 -0.39 10.63 17.43
CA ASP A 265 -1.75 11.15 17.23
C ASP A 265 -2.80 10.04 17.32
N ALA A 266 -2.61 8.93 16.58
CA ALA A 266 -3.55 7.82 16.60
C ALA A 266 -3.63 7.12 17.98
N LEU A 267 -2.52 7.01 18.71
CA LEU A 267 -2.53 6.50 20.10
C LEU A 267 -3.28 7.46 21.04
N GLN A 268 -3.11 8.77 20.86
CA GLN A 268 -3.80 9.78 21.65
C GLN A 268 -5.31 9.75 21.40
N GLU A 269 -5.74 9.57 20.15
CA GLU A 269 -7.15 9.37 19.77
C GLU A 269 -7.73 8.10 20.41
N ARG A 270 -6.96 7.00 20.40
CA ARG A 270 -7.35 5.74 21.04
C ARG A 270 -7.64 5.92 22.53
N ILE A 271 -6.76 6.62 23.25
CA ILE A 271 -6.89 6.87 24.70
C ILE A 271 -8.20 7.60 25.02
N HIS A 272 -8.60 8.57 24.18
CA HIS A 272 -9.84 9.32 24.36
C HIS A 272 -11.11 8.53 23.96
N GLY A 273 -10.99 7.22 23.72
CA GLY A 273 -12.09 6.33 23.36
C GLY A 273 -12.72 6.68 22.02
N GLY A 274 -11.93 7.25 21.09
CA GLY A 274 -12.44 7.73 19.81
C GLY A 274 -13.43 8.89 19.93
N LYS A 275 -13.52 9.55 21.09
CA LYS A 275 -14.38 10.73 21.31
C LYS A 275 -13.72 12.04 20.86
N GLY A 276 -12.48 11.98 20.38
CA GLY A 276 -11.85 13.06 19.61
C GLY A 276 -12.25 13.02 18.14
N THR A 277 -11.54 13.78 17.32
CA THR A 277 -11.63 13.84 15.85
C THR A 277 -11.27 12.50 15.18
N VAL A 278 -11.90 11.38 15.56
CA VAL A 278 -11.80 10.16 14.76
C VAL A 278 -12.21 10.57 13.36
N VAL A 279 -11.24 10.52 12.44
CA VAL A 279 -11.52 10.73 11.02
C VAL A 279 -12.62 9.74 10.73
N LYS A 280 -13.80 10.26 10.36
CA LYS A 280 -14.99 9.42 10.31
C LYS A 280 -14.68 8.27 9.38
N ALA A 281 -15.15 7.07 9.70
CA ALA A 281 -15.05 5.90 8.82
C ALA A 281 -15.33 6.25 7.34
N GLN A 282 -16.33 7.12 7.12
CA GLN A 282 -16.70 7.64 5.81
C GLN A 282 -15.64 8.54 5.15
N GLU A 283 -14.94 9.39 5.92
CA GLU A 283 -13.88 10.28 5.42
C GLU A 283 -12.64 9.48 5.00
N VAL A 284 -12.24 8.48 5.80
CA VAL A 284 -11.15 7.54 5.44
C VAL A 284 -11.47 6.83 4.12
N MET A 285 -12.68 6.27 4.01
CA MET A 285 -13.12 5.57 2.80
C MET A 285 -13.23 6.50 1.60
N LYS A 286 -13.69 7.75 1.81
CA LYS A 286 -13.76 8.76 0.77
C LYS A 286 -12.36 9.10 0.24
N ALA A 287 -11.36 9.27 1.11
CA ALA A 287 -9.99 9.55 0.69
C ALA A 287 -9.42 8.41 -0.17
N LEU A 288 -9.56 7.15 0.28
CA LEU A 288 -9.07 5.96 -0.43
C LEU A 288 -9.69 5.75 -1.81
N LEU A 289 -10.97 6.10 -1.96
CA LEU A 289 -11.73 5.94 -3.20
C LEU A 289 -11.72 7.20 -4.07
N SER A 290 -11.13 8.31 -3.59
CA SER A 290 -11.13 9.57 -4.32
C SER A 290 -10.22 9.54 -5.55
N ASN A 291 -10.57 10.34 -6.55
CA ASN A 291 -9.74 10.58 -7.73
C ASN A 291 -8.86 11.83 -7.53
N HIS A 292 -8.21 11.93 -6.37
CA HIS A 292 -7.47 13.13 -5.95
C HIS A 292 -6.25 13.39 -6.85
N PRO A 293 -5.97 14.65 -7.27
CA PRO A 293 -4.83 14.97 -8.16
C PRO A 293 -3.46 14.55 -7.64
N VAL A 294 -3.32 14.39 -6.31
CA VAL A 294 -2.08 13.87 -5.70
C VAL A 294 -1.72 12.49 -6.24
N HIS A 295 -2.69 11.66 -6.63
CA HIS A 295 -2.42 10.35 -7.22
C HIS A 295 -1.60 10.49 -8.51
N LEU A 296 -1.92 11.47 -9.36
CA LEU A 296 -1.13 11.74 -10.57
C LEU A 296 0.28 12.25 -10.25
N ALA A 297 0.44 13.06 -9.20
CA ALA A 297 1.75 13.52 -8.76
C ALA A 297 2.58 12.35 -8.19
N THR A 298 1.99 11.51 -7.34
CA THR A 298 2.65 10.31 -6.81
C THR A 298 3.01 9.30 -7.89
N PHE A 299 2.18 9.15 -8.92
CA PHE A 299 2.49 8.31 -10.09
C PHE A 299 3.78 8.76 -10.80
N ARG A 300 4.09 10.06 -10.82
CA ARG A 300 5.33 10.59 -11.40
C ARG A 300 6.55 10.36 -10.50
N SER A 301 6.37 10.54 -9.19
CA SER A 301 7.50 10.52 -8.24
C SER A 301 7.78 9.13 -7.67
N LEU A 302 6.82 8.20 -7.69
CA LEU A 302 6.94 6.84 -7.16
C LEU A 302 6.87 5.80 -8.28
N PRO A 303 7.89 4.95 -8.46
CA PRO A 303 7.83 3.87 -9.44
C PRO A 303 6.85 2.77 -9.04
N LEU A 304 6.43 2.72 -7.77
CA LEU A 304 5.53 1.69 -7.22
C LEU A 304 4.26 1.55 -8.07
N GLU A 305 3.50 2.63 -8.25
CA GLU A 305 2.26 2.59 -9.02
C GLU A 305 2.48 2.22 -10.49
N GLN A 306 3.58 2.70 -11.09
CA GLN A 306 3.93 2.37 -12.46
C GLN A 306 4.17 0.88 -12.64
N ILE A 307 4.95 0.26 -11.73
CA ILE A 307 5.21 -1.19 -11.75
C ILE A 307 3.91 -1.98 -11.64
N MET A 308 3.02 -1.59 -10.73
CA MET A 308 1.72 -2.25 -10.58
C MET A 308 0.91 -2.19 -11.88
N GLN A 309 0.81 -1.01 -12.50
CA GLN A 309 0.05 -0.81 -13.73
C GLN A 309 0.65 -1.57 -14.91
N PHE A 310 1.96 -1.44 -15.17
CA PHE A 310 2.62 -2.13 -16.28
C PHE A 310 2.54 -3.64 -16.14
N THR A 311 2.82 -4.18 -14.95
CA THR A 311 2.75 -5.63 -14.70
C THR A 311 1.32 -6.14 -14.89
N SER A 312 0.32 -5.40 -14.42
CA SER A 312 -1.08 -5.79 -14.56
C SER A 312 -1.55 -5.77 -16.01
N VAL A 313 -1.22 -4.71 -16.75
CA VAL A 313 -1.55 -4.59 -18.18
C VAL A 313 -0.86 -5.68 -18.98
N GLN A 314 0.43 -5.94 -18.73
CA GLN A 314 1.17 -7.03 -19.37
C GLN A 314 0.52 -8.39 -19.08
N THR A 315 0.14 -8.63 -17.83
CA THR A 315 -0.54 -9.87 -17.43
C THR A 315 -1.87 -10.04 -18.16
N ILE A 316 -2.65 -8.98 -18.32
CA ILE A 316 -3.87 -9.02 -19.12
C ILE A 316 -3.52 -9.39 -20.58
N LEU A 317 -2.59 -8.65 -21.21
CA LEU A 317 -2.17 -8.87 -22.59
C LEU A 317 -1.71 -10.31 -22.87
N ASP A 318 -0.89 -10.87 -21.98
CA ASP A 318 -0.37 -12.24 -22.08
C ASP A 318 -1.48 -13.29 -22.07
N ASN A 319 -2.63 -12.97 -21.46
CA ASN A 319 -3.77 -13.87 -21.30
C ASN A 319 -4.89 -13.64 -22.33
N LEU A 320 -4.81 -12.58 -23.15
CA LEU A 320 -5.78 -12.33 -24.23
C LEU A 320 -5.56 -13.22 -25.46
N GLY A 321 -4.36 -13.81 -25.63
CA GLY A 321 -4.07 -14.73 -26.73
C GLY A 321 -4.38 -14.15 -28.11
N SER A 322 -5.18 -14.86 -28.92
CA SER A 322 -5.62 -14.41 -30.25
C SER A 322 -6.99 -13.72 -30.24
N ALA A 323 -7.41 -13.17 -29.09
CA ALA A 323 -8.70 -12.49 -28.97
C ALA A 323 -8.80 -11.31 -29.95
N LYS A 324 -9.90 -11.27 -30.69
CA LYS A 324 -10.21 -10.17 -31.62
C LYS A 324 -11.07 -9.09 -31.00
N LYS A 325 -11.98 -9.48 -30.10
CA LYS A 325 -12.86 -8.59 -29.35
C LYS A 325 -12.53 -8.72 -27.87
N ILE A 326 -12.02 -7.64 -27.28
CA ILE A 326 -11.55 -7.61 -25.90
C ILE A 326 -12.54 -6.79 -25.08
N HIS A 327 -13.02 -7.34 -23.98
CA HIS A 327 -13.84 -6.61 -23.01
C HIS A 327 -13.13 -6.58 -21.67
N LEU A 328 -12.62 -5.41 -21.31
CA LEU A 328 -11.99 -5.19 -20.03
C LEU A 328 -12.99 -4.58 -19.05
N ILE A 329 -13.11 -5.19 -17.87
CA ILE A 329 -13.91 -4.69 -16.76
C ILE A 329 -12.94 -4.14 -15.70
N ASP A 330 -13.05 -2.84 -15.41
CA ASP A 330 -12.32 -2.17 -14.34
C ASP A 330 -13.29 -1.86 -13.19
N LEU A 331 -13.01 -2.38 -12.00
CA LEU A 331 -13.85 -2.15 -10.82
C LEU A 331 -13.74 -0.73 -10.26
N SER A 332 -12.71 0.03 -10.65
CA SER A 332 -12.47 1.41 -10.23
C SER A 332 -11.52 2.12 -11.18
N ILE A 333 -12.09 2.73 -12.22
CA ILE A 333 -11.34 3.31 -13.35
C ILE A 333 -10.39 4.44 -12.96
N LYS A 334 -10.69 5.19 -11.87
CA LYS A 334 -9.97 6.38 -11.43
C LYS A 334 -9.63 7.29 -12.61
N HIS A 335 -8.34 7.59 -12.83
CA HIS A 335 -7.87 8.39 -13.95
C HIS A 335 -7.74 7.63 -15.29
N GLY A 336 -7.81 6.29 -15.29
CA GLY A 336 -7.76 5.44 -16.48
C GLY A 336 -6.37 5.29 -17.14
N LEU A 337 -5.29 5.72 -16.47
CA LEU A 337 -3.95 5.75 -17.05
C LEU A 337 -3.46 4.39 -17.54
N GLN A 338 -3.69 3.33 -16.76
CA GLN A 338 -3.32 1.97 -17.10
C GLN A 338 -3.90 1.51 -18.46
N TRP A 339 -5.06 2.04 -18.85
CA TRP A 339 -5.72 1.66 -20.10
C TRP A 339 -5.15 2.35 -21.32
N THR A 340 -4.51 3.50 -21.15
CA THR A 340 -3.72 4.10 -22.24
C THR A 340 -2.55 3.20 -22.64
N ILE A 341 -1.91 2.54 -21.67
CA ILE A 341 -0.82 1.57 -21.90
C ILE A 341 -1.36 0.37 -22.68
N LEU A 342 -2.51 -0.17 -22.26
CA LEU A 342 -3.17 -1.29 -22.94
C LEU A 342 -3.53 -0.93 -24.39
N MET A 343 -4.19 0.21 -24.60
CA MET A 343 -4.60 0.66 -25.93
C MET A 343 -3.41 0.84 -26.86
N GLN A 344 -2.30 1.39 -26.36
CA GLN A 344 -1.08 1.57 -27.14
C GLN A 344 -0.45 0.23 -27.54
N ALA A 345 -0.49 -0.77 -26.66
CA ALA A 345 0.00 -2.11 -26.97
C ALA A 345 -0.89 -2.79 -28.04
N LEU A 346 -2.20 -2.63 -27.93
CA LEU A 346 -3.18 -3.23 -28.86
C LEU A 346 -3.24 -2.51 -30.21
N SER A 347 -3.00 -1.19 -30.28
CA SER A 347 -3.06 -0.43 -31.54
C SER A 347 -2.01 -0.87 -32.57
N ASN A 348 -0.93 -1.50 -32.11
CA ASN A 348 0.10 -2.07 -32.97
C ASN A 348 -0.23 -3.48 -33.47
N SER A 349 -1.32 -4.09 -32.97
CA SER A 349 -1.77 -5.41 -33.37
C SER A 349 -2.85 -5.33 -34.46
N SER A 350 -2.59 -5.92 -35.63
CA SER A 350 -3.57 -6.02 -36.70
C SER A 350 -4.68 -7.04 -36.44
N SER A 351 -4.66 -7.74 -35.29
CA SER A 351 -5.60 -8.81 -34.98
C SER A 351 -6.79 -8.38 -34.12
N VAL A 352 -6.74 -7.17 -33.56
CA VAL A 352 -7.78 -6.66 -32.65
C VAL A 352 -8.82 -5.90 -33.45
N ASP A 353 -10.02 -6.46 -33.52
CA ASP A 353 -11.15 -5.84 -34.20
C ASP A 353 -11.79 -4.76 -33.32
N TYR A 354 -11.76 -4.94 -31.99
CA TYR A 354 -12.52 -4.11 -31.06
C TYR A 354 -12.07 -4.23 -29.60
N VAL A 355 -12.08 -3.10 -28.88
CA VAL A 355 -11.83 -3.02 -27.43
C VAL A 355 -12.99 -2.32 -26.72
N LYS A 356 -13.56 -2.96 -25.71
CA LYS A 356 -14.59 -2.39 -24.81
C LYS A 356 -14.01 -2.28 -23.40
N ILE A 357 -14.16 -1.10 -22.78
CA ILE A 357 -13.84 -0.91 -21.36
C ILE A 357 -15.12 -0.60 -20.60
N SER A 358 -15.48 -1.47 -19.66
CA SER A 358 -16.51 -1.23 -18.67
C SER A 358 -15.93 -0.72 -17.38
N ALA A 359 -16.29 0.50 -16.99
CA ALA A 359 -15.81 1.16 -15.78
C ALA A 359 -16.91 1.18 -14.71
N VAL A 360 -16.67 0.50 -13.59
CA VAL A 360 -17.61 0.48 -12.46
C VAL A 360 -17.32 1.64 -11.50
N GLY A 361 -18.38 2.22 -10.93
CA GLY A 361 -18.25 3.09 -9.78
C GLY A 361 -19.50 3.92 -9.50
N THR A 362 -19.38 4.86 -8.57
CA THR A 362 -20.52 5.61 -8.02
C THR A 362 -20.65 7.03 -8.58
N SER A 363 -19.56 7.61 -9.10
CA SER A 363 -19.53 8.96 -9.66
C SER A 363 -19.67 8.92 -11.18
N GLU A 364 -20.88 9.19 -11.69
CA GLU A 364 -21.14 9.25 -13.13
C GLU A 364 -20.29 10.32 -13.83
N GLU A 365 -20.11 11.47 -13.19
CA GLU A 365 -19.32 12.58 -13.73
C GLU A 365 -17.85 12.18 -13.92
N GLU A 366 -17.21 11.66 -12.88
CA GLU A 366 -15.79 11.26 -12.93
C GLU A 366 -15.55 10.14 -13.95
N ILE A 367 -16.41 9.11 -13.95
CA ILE A 367 -16.30 7.97 -14.86
C ILE A 367 -16.51 8.41 -16.30
N THR A 368 -17.50 9.28 -16.55
CA THR A 368 -17.77 9.80 -17.90
C THR A 368 -16.62 10.70 -18.38
N SER A 369 -16.04 11.51 -17.50
CA SER A 369 -14.85 12.31 -17.81
C SER A 369 -13.66 11.45 -18.21
N THR A 370 -13.36 10.40 -17.43
CA THR A 370 -12.32 9.41 -17.79
C THR A 370 -12.64 8.70 -19.10
N GLY A 371 -13.90 8.32 -19.32
CA GLY A 371 -14.37 7.70 -20.55
C GLY A 371 -14.13 8.56 -21.79
N LYS A 372 -14.46 9.85 -21.73
CA LYS A 372 -14.18 10.80 -22.82
C LYS A 372 -12.69 10.86 -23.16
N ARG A 373 -11.82 10.97 -22.14
CA ARG A 373 -10.36 11.00 -22.33
C ARG A 373 -9.85 9.71 -23.00
N LEU A 374 -10.32 8.55 -22.56
CA LEU A 374 -9.95 7.26 -23.15
C LEU A 374 -10.46 7.11 -24.58
N THR A 375 -11.68 7.56 -24.87
CA THR A 375 -12.24 7.56 -26.24
C THR A 375 -11.40 8.42 -27.18
N SER A 376 -11.10 9.66 -26.79
CA SER A 376 -10.24 10.54 -27.60
C SER A 376 -8.84 9.94 -27.81
N PHE A 377 -8.28 9.28 -26.81
CA PHE A 377 -7.00 8.60 -26.95
C PHE A 377 -7.06 7.42 -27.93
N ALA A 378 -8.12 6.61 -27.89
CA ALA A 378 -8.32 5.52 -28.83
C ALA A 378 -8.52 6.01 -30.28
N GLU A 379 -9.19 7.14 -30.48
CA GLU A 379 -9.34 7.79 -31.80
C GLU A 379 -7.97 8.18 -32.40
N ILE A 380 -7.07 8.76 -31.59
CA ILE A 380 -5.71 9.10 -31.99
C ILE A 380 -4.95 7.83 -32.44
N LEU A 381 -5.13 6.73 -31.72
CA LEU A 381 -4.52 5.44 -32.03
C LEU A 381 -5.21 4.69 -33.19
N LYS A 382 -6.34 5.21 -33.69
CA LYS A 382 -7.21 4.53 -34.67
C LYS A 382 -7.63 3.13 -34.20
N LEU A 383 -7.79 2.96 -32.89
CA LEU A 383 -8.21 1.71 -32.26
C LEU A 383 -9.74 1.70 -32.14
N PRO A 384 -10.45 0.72 -32.73
CA PRO A 384 -11.90 0.60 -32.55
C PRO A 384 -12.22 0.36 -31.07
N PHE A 385 -12.90 1.33 -30.45
CA PHE A 385 -13.04 1.39 -29.01
C PHE A 385 -14.45 1.81 -28.57
N VAL A 386 -14.92 1.23 -27.46
CA VAL A 386 -16.11 1.67 -26.74
C VAL A 386 -15.82 1.75 -25.25
N PHE A 387 -16.19 2.89 -24.69
CA PHE A 387 -16.25 3.07 -23.25
C PHE A 387 -17.68 2.86 -22.76
N LYS A 388 -17.82 2.13 -21.65
CA LYS A 388 -19.11 1.79 -21.06
C LYS A 388 -19.12 2.08 -19.55
N PRO A 389 -19.73 3.18 -19.10
CA PRO A 389 -19.92 3.41 -17.68
C PRO A 389 -20.90 2.40 -17.08
N VAL A 390 -20.57 1.85 -15.91
CA VAL A 390 -21.40 0.96 -15.10
C VAL A 390 -21.61 1.65 -13.75
N ILE A 391 -22.62 2.53 -13.71
CA ILE A 391 -22.92 3.35 -12.54
C ILE A 391 -23.82 2.58 -11.57
N VAL A 392 -23.39 2.48 -10.31
CA VAL A 392 -24.15 1.85 -9.22
C VAL A 392 -24.15 2.79 -8.01
N SER A 393 -25.22 2.80 -7.22
CA SER A 393 -25.23 3.58 -5.97
C SER A 393 -24.36 2.93 -4.90
N ASP A 394 -24.35 1.60 -4.89
CA ASP A 394 -23.49 0.74 -4.08
C ASP A 394 -23.06 -0.47 -4.92
N ILE A 395 -21.83 -0.94 -4.76
CA ILE A 395 -21.29 -2.10 -5.48
C ILE A 395 -22.08 -3.40 -5.20
N LYS A 396 -22.87 -3.44 -4.12
CA LYS A 396 -23.85 -4.51 -3.87
C LYS A 396 -24.92 -4.63 -4.97
N GLU A 397 -25.20 -3.56 -5.69
CA GLU A 397 -26.21 -3.52 -6.76
C GLU A 397 -25.66 -3.95 -8.12
N LEU A 398 -24.37 -4.25 -8.21
CA LEU A 398 -23.71 -4.69 -9.44
C LEU A 398 -24.34 -5.99 -9.95
N LYS A 399 -24.69 -6.03 -11.24
CA LYS A 399 -25.27 -7.19 -11.93
C LYS A 399 -24.55 -7.46 -13.24
N GLU A 400 -24.56 -8.71 -13.68
CA GLU A 400 -23.86 -9.18 -14.88
C GLU A 400 -24.41 -8.55 -16.15
N ASP A 401 -25.73 -8.35 -16.22
CA ASP A 401 -26.40 -7.79 -17.40
C ASP A 401 -26.05 -6.31 -17.63
N MET A 402 -25.50 -5.62 -16.63
CA MET A 402 -25.04 -4.24 -16.76
C MET A 402 -23.87 -4.12 -17.74
N PHE A 403 -23.01 -5.14 -17.82
CA PHE A 403 -21.82 -5.15 -18.69
C PHE A 403 -22.15 -5.33 -20.17
N LYS A 404 -23.31 -5.89 -20.52
CA LYS A 404 -23.72 -6.16 -21.92
C LYS A 404 -22.60 -6.87 -22.70
N ILE A 405 -22.17 -8.00 -22.14
CA ILE A 405 -21.20 -8.91 -22.75
C ILE A 405 -21.77 -9.48 -24.05
N GLU A 406 -20.96 -9.52 -25.10
CA GLU A 406 -21.28 -10.24 -26.34
C GLU A 406 -20.60 -11.63 -26.34
N GLU A 407 -21.24 -12.66 -26.90
CA GLU A 407 -20.73 -14.05 -26.89
C GLU A 407 -19.31 -14.23 -27.47
N THR A 408 -18.86 -13.28 -28.28
CA THR A 408 -17.56 -13.31 -28.97
C THR A 408 -16.46 -12.53 -28.23
N GLU A 409 -16.78 -11.89 -27.10
CA GLU A 409 -15.83 -11.11 -26.31
C GLU A 409 -14.98 -11.99 -25.40
N THR A 410 -13.67 -11.73 -25.39
CA THR A 410 -12.78 -12.23 -24.35
C THR A 410 -12.76 -11.23 -23.20
N ILE A 411 -13.17 -11.66 -22.01
CA ILE A 411 -13.32 -10.79 -20.85
C ILE A 411 -12.04 -10.83 -19.99
N ALA A 412 -11.52 -9.67 -19.62
CA ALA A 412 -10.51 -9.52 -18.57
C ALA A 412 -11.07 -8.63 -17.46
N LEU A 413 -10.72 -8.91 -16.21
CA LEU A 413 -11.12 -8.08 -15.07
C LEU A 413 -9.89 -7.54 -14.35
N TYR A 414 -9.99 -6.28 -13.92
CA TYR A 414 -8.97 -5.59 -13.15
C TYR A 414 -9.56 -4.97 -11.89
N SER A 415 -8.85 -5.14 -10.77
CA SER A 415 -9.13 -4.45 -9.51
C SER A 415 -7.84 -3.95 -8.89
N SER A 416 -7.85 -2.71 -8.39
CA SER A 416 -6.70 -2.05 -7.80
C SER A 416 -7.07 -1.36 -6.51
N MET A 417 -6.73 -1.99 -5.39
CA MET A 417 -7.05 -1.58 -4.02
C MET A 417 -8.55 -1.60 -3.68
N ASP A 418 -9.42 -2.08 -4.57
CA ASP A 418 -10.88 -2.01 -4.34
C ASP A 418 -11.35 -3.12 -3.41
N MET A 419 -10.82 -4.33 -3.56
CA MET A 419 -11.28 -5.49 -2.81
C MET A 419 -11.00 -5.35 -1.31
N ASN A 420 -9.85 -4.79 -0.91
CA ASN A 420 -9.57 -4.53 0.51
C ASN A 420 -10.63 -3.62 1.16
N THR A 421 -11.19 -2.65 0.43
CA THR A 421 -12.19 -1.70 0.96
C THR A 421 -13.53 -2.38 1.24
N MET A 422 -13.75 -3.56 0.65
CA MET A 422 -14.95 -4.37 0.83
C MET A 422 -14.82 -5.42 1.94
N ILE A 423 -13.65 -5.58 2.58
CA ILE A 423 -13.47 -6.54 3.70
C ILE A 423 -14.41 -6.22 4.86
N ILE A 424 -14.72 -4.94 5.12
CA ILE A 424 -15.68 -4.55 6.16
C ILE A 424 -17.15 -4.73 5.75
N LYS A 425 -17.40 -5.09 4.49
CA LYS A 425 -18.72 -5.17 3.84
C LYS A 425 -18.81 -6.50 3.08
N PRO A 426 -18.88 -7.65 3.80
CA PRO A 426 -18.85 -8.99 3.19
C PRO A 426 -19.85 -9.18 2.07
N ASP A 427 -21.07 -8.66 2.23
CA ASP A 427 -22.15 -8.74 1.27
C ASP A 427 -21.81 -8.10 -0.10
N ARG A 428 -21.01 -7.03 -0.08
CA ARG A 428 -20.51 -6.36 -1.29
C ARG A 428 -19.44 -7.19 -1.97
N LEU A 429 -18.46 -7.67 -1.20
CA LEU A 429 -17.38 -8.50 -1.72
C LEU A 429 -17.95 -9.80 -2.30
N GLU A 430 -18.90 -10.43 -1.61
CA GLU A 430 -19.62 -11.62 -2.09
C GLU A 430 -20.40 -11.35 -3.38
N ASN A 431 -21.10 -10.21 -3.48
CA ASN A 431 -21.80 -9.84 -4.70
C ASN A 431 -20.83 -9.65 -5.88
N VAL A 432 -19.73 -8.94 -5.67
CA VAL A 432 -18.67 -8.79 -6.69
C VAL A 432 -18.16 -10.15 -7.12
N MET A 433 -17.81 -11.04 -6.19
CA MET A 433 -17.32 -12.38 -6.54
C MET A 433 -18.35 -13.24 -7.28
N LYS A 434 -19.64 -13.10 -6.95
CA LYS A 434 -20.74 -13.74 -7.67
C LYS A 434 -20.81 -13.25 -9.13
N VAL A 435 -20.73 -11.93 -9.34
CA VAL A 435 -20.70 -11.33 -10.67
C VAL A 435 -19.48 -11.82 -11.45
N ILE A 436 -18.28 -11.81 -10.85
CA ILE A 436 -17.05 -12.34 -11.48
C ILE A 436 -17.24 -13.80 -11.89
N ARG A 437 -17.79 -14.64 -11.01
CA ARG A 437 -18.06 -16.06 -11.29
C ARG A 437 -19.02 -16.27 -12.46
N ASN A 438 -20.05 -15.43 -12.57
CA ASN A 438 -21.04 -15.54 -13.65
C ASN A 438 -20.50 -15.01 -14.98
N LEU A 439 -19.65 -13.98 -14.96
CA LEU A 439 -18.97 -13.47 -16.15
C LEU A 439 -17.88 -14.42 -16.68
N ARG A 440 -17.26 -15.21 -15.78
CA ARG A 440 -16.13 -16.12 -16.09
C ARG A 440 -15.02 -15.44 -16.94
N PRO A 441 -14.44 -14.31 -16.48
CA PRO A 441 -13.30 -13.69 -17.16
C PRO A 441 -12.16 -14.67 -17.41
N GLN A 442 -11.48 -14.48 -18.54
CA GLN A 442 -10.28 -15.21 -18.96
C GLN A 442 -9.12 -14.99 -17.98
N ILE A 443 -9.07 -13.80 -17.37
CA ILE A 443 -8.10 -13.43 -16.35
C ILE A 443 -8.71 -12.39 -15.42
N VAL A 444 -8.45 -12.54 -14.12
CA VAL A 444 -8.72 -11.54 -13.09
C VAL A 444 -7.38 -11.07 -12.54
N THR A 445 -7.06 -9.80 -12.72
CA THR A 445 -5.84 -9.20 -12.17
C THR A 445 -6.19 -8.38 -10.94
N VAL A 446 -5.52 -8.66 -9.82
CA VAL A 446 -5.74 -8.00 -8.54
C VAL A 446 -4.44 -7.38 -8.07
N VAL A 447 -4.49 -6.06 -7.88
CA VAL A 447 -3.46 -5.26 -7.23
C VAL A 447 -3.99 -4.86 -5.86
N ASP A 448 -3.29 -5.23 -4.79
CA ASP A 448 -3.67 -4.84 -3.43
C ASP A 448 -2.43 -4.63 -2.54
N VAL A 449 -2.66 -4.20 -1.30
CA VAL A 449 -1.60 -4.02 -0.30
C VAL A 449 -1.13 -5.35 0.26
N GLU A 450 0.16 -5.44 0.58
CA GLU A 450 0.74 -6.56 1.31
C GLU A 450 0.92 -6.16 2.77
N ALA A 451 -0.16 -6.28 3.55
CA ALA A 451 -0.16 -5.84 4.95
C ALA A 451 -1.07 -6.69 5.85
N LYS A 452 -0.69 -6.86 7.12
CA LYS A 452 -1.43 -7.66 8.12
C LYS A 452 -2.18 -6.78 9.14
N HIS A 453 -2.98 -5.83 8.64
CA HIS A 453 -3.64 -4.81 9.46
C HIS A 453 -4.98 -5.27 10.08
N ASN A 454 -5.42 -6.51 9.84
CA ASN A 454 -6.71 -7.00 10.35
C ASN A 454 -6.66 -7.84 11.64
N SER A 455 -5.55 -7.83 12.38
CA SER A 455 -5.46 -8.60 13.63
C SER A 455 -6.48 -8.14 14.68
N ARG A 456 -7.06 -9.08 15.46
CA ARG A 456 -7.89 -8.73 16.63
C ARG A 456 -7.09 -8.07 17.75
N SER A 457 -5.81 -8.45 17.90
CA SER A 457 -4.90 -7.86 18.88
C SER A 457 -4.46 -6.46 18.44
N PHE A 458 -4.77 -5.45 19.24
CA PHE A 458 -4.34 -4.06 19.04
C PHE A 458 -2.83 -3.95 18.86
N ILE A 459 -2.05 -4.59 19.74
CA ILE A 459 -0.60 -4.46 19.70
C ILE A 459 -0.02 -5.08 18.43
N ASN A 460 -0.58 -6.19 17.93
CA ASN A 460 -0.17 -6.77 16.65
C ASN A 460 -0.47 -5.78 15.51
N ARG A 461 -1.69 -5.19 15.48
CA ARG A 461 -2.05 -4.21 14.45
C ARG A 461 -1.13 -2.99 14.49
N PHE A 462 -0.87 -2.45 15.68
CA PHE A 462 0.03 -1.33 15.88
C PHE A 462 1.42 -1.64 15.34
N THR A 463 2.00 -2.79 15.70
CA THR A 463 3.33 -3.18 15.26
C THR A 463 3.39 -3.40 13.75
N GLU A 464 2.48 -4.18 13.17
CA GLU A 464 2.44 -4.41 11.72
C GLU A 464 2.30 -3.10 10.94
N ALA A 465 1.39 -2.22 11.37
CA ALA A 465 1.22 -0.91 10.76
C ALA A 465 2.47 -0.04 10.89
N LEU A 466 3.13 -0.03 12.05
CA LEU A 466 4.33 0.78 12.27
C LEU A 466 5.45 0.40 11.31
N PHE A 467 5.70 -0.90 11.11
CA PHE A 467 6.71 -1.37 10.17
C PHE A 467 6.33 -1.06 8.72
N TYR A 468 5.08 -1.32 8.33
CA TYR A 468 4.56 -1.02 7.00
C TYR A 468 4.68 0.49 6.66
N PHE A 469 4.16 1.36 7.53
CA PHE A 469 4.24 2.79 7.31
C PHE A 469 5.68 3.31 7.43
N SER A 470 6.54 2.76 8.27
CA SER A 470 7.95 3.16 8.32
C SER A 470 8.65 2.97 6.97
N ALA A 471 8.39 1.86 6.28
CA ALA A 471 8.90 1.63 4.93
C ALA A 471 8.33 2.66 3.93
N PHE A 472 7.04 2.99 4.01
CA PHE A 472 6.45 4.06 3.18
C PHE A 472 7.03 5.44 3.46
N PHE A 473 7.18 5.85 4.71
CA PHE A 473 7.74 7.15 5.09
C PHE A 473 9.21 7.28 4.67
N ASP A 474 9.99 6.19 4.71
CA ASP A 474 11.34 6.14 4.14
C ASP A 474 11.29 6.25 2.60
N CYS A 475 10.39 5.53 1.94
CA CYS A 475 10.17 5.59 0.48
C CYS A 475 9.86 7.02 0.02
N LEU A 476 8.89 7.67 0.67
CA LEU A 476 8.52 9.06 0.38
C LEU A 476 9.68 10.04 0.62
N GLU A 477 10.44 9.87 1.71
CA GLU A 477 11.62 10.72 2.00
C GLU A 477 12.70 10.62 0.90
N ASN A 478 12.83 9.45 0.25
CA ASN A 478 13.86 9.24 -0.76
C ASN A 478 13.37 9.55 -2.19
N CYS A 479 12.11 9.30 -2.49
CA CYS A 479 11.56 9.49 -3.84
C CYS A 479 10.94 10.89 -4.07
N MET A 480 10.54 11.62 -3.01
CA MET A 480 9.85 12.93 -3.14
C MET A 480 10.66 14.12 -2.59
N ARG A 481 12.00 14.08 -2.70
CA ARG A 481 12.87 15.15 -2.18
C ARG A 481 12.66 16.53 -2.80
N GLY A 482 11.99 16.61 -3.96
CA GLY A 482 11.61 17.87 -4.63
C GLY A 482 10.13 18.23 -4.51
N ASP A 483 9.30 17.36 -3.93
CA ASP A 483 7.84 17.47 -3.95
C ASP A 483 7.26 17.44 -2.52
N GLU A 484 7.81 18.24 -1.60
CA GLU A 484 7.42 18.18 -0.18
C GLU A 484 5.93 18.41 0.05
N ARG A 485 5.29 19.28 -0.74
CA ARG A 485 3.84 19.53 -0.65
C ARG A 485 3.03 18.28 -1.02
N VAL A 486 3.42 17.57 -2.08
CA VAL A 486 2.77 16.32 -2.50
C VAL A 486 2.97 15.27 -1.41
N ARG A 487 4.20 15.12 -0.89
CA ARG A 487 4.51 14.24 0.23
C ARG A 487 3.61 14.52 1.43
N MET A 488 3.52 15.78 1.87
CA MET A 488 2.72 16.16 3.03
C MET A 488 1.23 15.83 2.82
N ILE A 489 0.67 16.07 1.63
CA ILE A 489 -0.71 15.68 1.31
C ILE A 489 -0.88 14.15 1.43
N VAL A 490 0.05 13.35 0.91
CA VAL A 490 0.00 11.88 1.05
C VAL A 490 0.05 11.45 2.52
N GLU A 491 0.97 12.04 3.29
CA GLU A 491 1.15 11.71 4.70
C GLU A 491 -0.06 12.14 5.55
N GLU A 492 -0.60 13.36 5.34
CA GLU A 492 -1.69 13.95 6.12
C GLU A 492 -3.08 13.48 5.71
N ASP A 493 -3.38 13.41 4.41
CA ASP A 493 -4.76 13.17 3.93
C ASP A 493 -5.04 11.69 3.64
N PHE A 494 -4.00 10.85 3.52
CA PHE A 494 -4.15 9.42 3.17
C PHE A 494 -3.55 8.50 4.22
N PHE A 495 -2.28 8.71 4.61
CA PHE A 495 -1.64 7.83 5.60
C PHE A 495 -2.16 8.06 7.01
N SER A 496 -2.26 9.31 7.46
CA SER A 496 -2.75 9.63 8.80
C SER A 496 -4.16 9.06 9.09
N PRO A 497 -5.18 9.23 8.21
CA PRO A 497 -6.48 8.59 8.37
C PRO A 497 -6.41 7.06 8.39
N GLY A 498 -5.53 6.48 7.55
CA GLY A 498 -5.29 5.04 7.54
C GLY A 498 -4.70 4.52 8.86
N ILE A 499 -3.68 5.20 9.38
CA ILE A 499 -3.04 4.91 10.67
C ILE A 499 -4.05 5.03 11.80
N SER A 500 -4.82 6.14 11.84
CA SER A 500 -5.88 6.35 12.83
C SER A 500 -6.92 5.22 12.78
N SER A 501 -7.38 4.82 11.59
CA SER A 501 -8.31 3.69 11.46
C SER A 501 -7.75 2.38 12.03
N ILE A 502 -6.48 2.06 11.76
CA ILE A 502 -5.87 0.79 12.21
C ILE A 502 -5.60 0.79 13.73
N VAL A 503 -5.10 1.92 14.26
CA VAL A 503 -4.56 2.05 15.62
C VAL A 503 -5.61 2.56 16.59
N ALA A 504 -6.36 3.61 16.24
CA ALA A 504 -7.31 4.26 17.14
C ALA A 504 -8.68 3.57 17.16
N ALA A 505 -9.20 3.19 16.00
CA ALA A 505 -10.56 2.66 15.87
C ALA A 505 -10.67 1.16 16.23
N GLU A 506 -11.89 0.75 16.61
CA GLU A 506 -12.28 -0.65 16.86
C GLU A 506 -13.67 -0.91 16.26
N GLY A 507 -14.07 -2.18 16.17
CA GLY A 507 -15.41 -2.56 15.72
C GLY A 507 -15.75 -2.04 14.32
N SER A 508 -16.94 -1.45 14.17
CA SER A 508 -17.45 -0.86 12.92
C SER A 508 -16.71 0.40 12.47
N GLU A 509 -16.11 1.14 13.41
CA GLU A 509 -15.38 2.37 13.09
C GLU A 509 -14.03 2.08 12.42
N ARG A 510 -13.49 0.87 12.64
CA ARG A 510 -12.25 0.42 11.98
C ARG A 510 -12.54 -0.08 10.58
N VAL A 511 -12.37 0.83 9.62
CA VAL A 511 -12.58 0.58 8.19
C VAL A 511 -11.37 -0.01 7.47
N ILE A 512 -10.15 0.24 7.94
CA ILE A 512 -8.96 -0.36 7.36
C ILE A 512 -8.73 -1.75 7.95
N ARG A 513 -8.89 -2.76 7.10
CA ARG A 513 -8.79 -4.19 7.44
C ARG A 513 -7.97 -4.98 6.42
N GLN A 514 -6.92 -4.35 5.92
CA GLN A 514 -6.04 -4.90 4.90
C GLN A 514 -5.42 -6.24 5.32
N VAL A 515 -5.29 -7.13 4.34
CA VAL A 515 -4.72 -8.48 4.46
C VAL A 515 -3.79 -8.75 3.29
N GLY A 516 -2.75 -9.56 3.51
CA GLY A 516 -1.80 -9.95 2.46
C GLY A 516 -2.31 -11.04 1.53
N ILE A 517 -1.50 -11.34 0.50
CA ILE A 517 -1.82 -12.27 -0.59
C ILE A 517 -2.25 -13.66 -0.12
N ASP A 518 -1.69 -14.16 0.98
CA ASP A 518 -2.02 -15.49 1.50
C ASP A 518 -3.51 -15.61 1.89
N VAL A 519 -4.08 -14.54 2.46
CA VAL A 519 -5.50 -14.50 2.83
C VAL A 519 -6.37 -14.38 1.59
N TRP A 520 -5.96 -13.55 0.62
CA TRP A 520 -6.65 -13.42 -0.67
C TRP A 520 -6.67 -14.74 -1.45
N ARG A 521 -5.58 -15.51 -1.43
CA ARG A 521 -5.49 -16.82 -2.07
C ARG A 521 -6.52 -17.80 -1.51
N LEU A 522 -6.65 -17.87 -0.18
CA LEU A 522 -7.67 -18.67 0.47
C LEU A 522 -9.08 -18.18 0.12
N PHE A 523 -9.28 -16.86 0.10
CA PHE A 523 -10.57 -16.25 -0.25
C PHE A 523 -11.01 -16.62 -1.67
N PHE A 524 -10.14 -16.41 -2.67
CA PHE A 524 -10.43 -16.68 -4.08
C PHE A 524 -10.64 -18.17 -4.38
N ALA A 525 -9.92 -19.06 -3.69
CA ALA A 525 -10.10 -20.50 -3.83
C ALA A 525 -11.55 -20.95 -3.53
N ARG A 526 -12.25 -20.30 -2.59
CA ARG A 526 -13.66 -20.59 -2.28
C ARG A 526 -14.61 -20.32 -3.45
N TYR A 527 -14.21 -19.49 -4.40
CA TYR A 527 -14.97 -19.16 -5.61
C TYR A 527 -14.50 -19.94 -6.84
N GLY A 528 -13.60 -20.91 -6.69
CA GLY A 528 -13.08 -21.74 -7.78
C GLY A 528 -12.03 -21.04 -8.64
N LEU A 529 -11.41 -19.98 -8.12
CA LEU A 529 -10.29 -19.30 -8.76
C LEU A 529 -8.97 -19.93 -8.31
N VAL A 530 -8.07 -20.12 -9.26
CA VAL A 530 -6.69 -20.56 -9.05
C VAL A 530 -5.72 -19.49 -9.51
N GLU A 531 -4.61 -19.36 -8.80
CA GLU A 531 -3.58 -18.37 -9.12
C GLU A 531 -2.91 -18.70 -10.46
N ALA A 532 -2.88 -17.73 -11.35
CA ALA A 532 -2.25 -17.76 -12.67
C ALA A 532 -0.82 -17.21 -12.59
N GLU A 533 0.06 -17.74 -13.42
CA GLU A 533 1.44 -17.24 -13.50
C GLU A 533 1.46 -15.85 -14.12
N LEU A 534 2.17 -14.93 -13.48
CA LEU A 534 2.59 -13.68 -14.09
C LEU A 534 3.71 -13.96 -15.10
N ASN A 535 3.99 -12.96 -15.95
CA ASN A 535 5.07 -13.06 -16.89
C ASN A 535 6.41 -13.28 -16.17
N GLN A 536 7.22 -14.23 -16.64
CA GLN A 536 8.54 -14.51 -16.06
C GLN A 536 9.48 -13.29 -16.10
N TRP A 537 9.22 -12.34 -16.99
CA TRP A 537 9.96 -11.08 -17.12
C TRP A 537 9.42 -9.96 -16.24
N SER A 538 8.32 -10.13 -15.51
CA SER A 538 7.73 -9.05 -14.69
C SER A 538 8.73 -8.48 -13.68
N VAL A 539 9.51 -9.33 -13.00
CA VAL A 539 10.58 -8.88 -12.09
C VAL A 539 11.65 -8.10 -12.83
N TYR A 540 12.06 -8.59 -14.01
CA TYR A 540 13.07 -7.91 -14.82
C TYR A 540 12.58 -6.54 -15.30
N GLN A 541 11.36 -6.46 -15.82
CA GLN A 541 10.73 -5.21 -16.25
C GLN A 541 10.60 -4.21 -15.10
N ALA A 542 10.15 -4.66 -13.93
CA ALA A 542 10.11 -3.83 -12.73
C ALA A 542 11.50 -3.32 -12.33
N SER A 543 12.52 -4.18 -12.40
CA SER A 543 13.91 -3.81 -12.11
C SER A 543 14.49 -2.81 -13.10
N LEU A 544 14.06 -2.82 -14.36
CA LEU A 544 14.46 -1.82 -15.35
C LEU A 544 13.77 -0.49 -15.10
N LEU A 545 12.46 -0.52 -14.79
CA LEU A 545 11.68 0.69 -14.53
C LEU A 545 12.26 1.49 -13.37
N VAL A 546 12.57 0.83 -12.25
CA VAL A 546 13.09 1.53 -11.07
C VAL A 546 14.45 2.19 -11.29
N LYS A 547 15.26 1.73 -12.25
CA LYS A 547 16.56 2.36 -12.58
C LYS A 547 16.42 3.79 -13.09
N HIS A 548 15.23 4.19 -13.55
CA HIS A 548 14.95 5.57 -13.95
C HIS A 548 14.71 6.51 -12.76
N PHE A 549 14.67 5.97 -11.54
CA PHE A 549 14.40 6.72 -10.32
C PHE A 549 15.65 6.73 -9.46
N ALA A 550 16.01 7.89 -8.90
CA ALA A 550 17.13 8.00 -7.98
C ALA A 550 16.98 7.09 -6.74
N CYS A 551 15.74 6.81 -6.35
CA CYS A 551 15.42 5.88 -5.27
C CYS A 551 15.32 4.40 -5.69
N GLY A 552 15.65 4.07 -6.95
CA GLY A 552 15.39 2.77 -7.55
C GLY A 552 16.07 1.59 -6.88
N GLU A 553 17.30 1.77 -6.40
CA GLU A 553 18.08 0.72 -5.72
C GLU A 553 17.47 0.28 -4.38
N SER A 554 16.57 1.10 -3.80
CA SER A 554 15.87 0.77 -2.57
C SER A 554 14.61 -0.06 -2.80
N TYR A 555 14.14 -0.24 -4.05
CA TYR A 555 13.01 -1.11 -4.33
C TYR A 555 13.42 -2.58 -4.32
N SER A 556 12.55 -3.42 -3.77
CA SER A 556 12.73 -4.87 -3.71
C SER A 556 11.58 -5.57 -4.41
N PHE A 557 11.88 -6.68 -5.08
CA PHE A 557 10.90 -7.50 -5.80
C PHE A 557 11.02 -8.94 -5.33
N GLU A 558 9.92 -9.53 -4.90
CA GLU A 558 9.87 -10.92 -4.44
C GLU A 558 8.71 -11.65 -5.14
N VAL A 559 8.94 -12.90 -5.52
CA VAL A 559 7.86 -13.77 -6.01
C VAL A 559 7.34 -14.60 -4.84
N ASN A 560 6.07 -14.39 -4.48
CA ASN A 560 5.35 -15.17 -3.47
C ASN A 560 4.28 -16.01 -4.15
N GLY A 561 4.47 -17.32 -4.19
CA GLY A 561 3.61 -18.19 -5.01
C GLY A 561 3.75 -17.82 -6.48
N LYS A 562 2.68 -17.29 -7.09
CA LYS A 562 2.69 -16.77 -8.46
C LYS A 562 2.47 -15.25 -8.52
N ALA A 563 2.36 -14.59 -7.37
CA ALA A 563 2.22 -13.16 -7.24
C ALA A 563 3.58 -12.47 -7.19
N LEU A 564 3.63 -11.23 -7.68
CA LEU A 564 4.78 -10.35 -7.55
C LEU A 564 4.55 -9.40 -6.38
N LEU A 565 5.40 -9.48 -5.37
CA LEU A 565 5.46 -8.51 -4.28
C LEU A 565 6.42 -7.38 -4.67
N VAL A 566 5.96 -6.14 -4.49
CA VAL A 566 6.77 -4.94 -4.64
C VAL A 566 6.95 -4.33 -3.27
N GLY A 567 8.21 -4.17 -2.88
CA GLY A 567 8.60 -3.71 -1.55
C GLY A 567 9.61 -2.58 -1.58
N TRP A 568 9.88 -2.04 -0.39
CA TRP A 568 10.90 -1.04 -0.14
C TRP A 568 11.89 -1.58 0.90
N LYS A 569 13.17 -1.66 0.51
CA LYS A 569 14.29 -2.19 1.31
C LYS A 569 14.00 -3.56 1.95
N GLY A 570 13.27 -4.41 1.22
CA GLY A 570 12.92 -5.75 1.66
C GLY A 570 11.58 -5.86 2.39
N THR A 571 10.90 -4.75 2.68
CA THR A 571 9.54 -4.78 3.26
C THR A 571 8.49 -4.75 2.15
N PRO A 572 7.69 -5.81 1.97
CA PRO A 572 6.61 -5.83 0.99
C PRO A 572 5.57 -4.74 1.28
N LEU A 573 5.15 -4.03 0.23
CA LEU A 573 4.16 -2.95 0.33
C LEU A 573 2.89 -3.30 -0.43
N HIS A 574 3.03 -3.84 -1.65
CA HIS A 574 1.91 -4.24 -2.49
C HIS A 574 2.20 -5.56 -3.20
N PHE A 575 1.13 -6.20 -3.68
CA PHE A 575 1.22 -7.37 -4.55
C PHE A 575 0.44 -7.18 -5.85
N ILE A 576 0.97 -7.75 -6.94
CA ILE A 576 0.22 -8.03 -8.17
C ILE A 576 -0.05 -9.53 -8.20
N SER A 577 -1.30 -9.93 -8.42
CA SER A 577 -1.69 -11.32 -8.58
C SER A 577 -2.68 -11.47 -9.74
N ALA A 578 -2.75 -12.68 -10.29
CA ALA A 578 -3.64 -13.00 -11.39
C ALA A 578 -4.36 -14.32 -11.14
N TRP A 579 -5.60 -14.44 -11.60
CA TRP A 579 -6.48 -15.55 -11.25
C TRP A 579 -7.32 -16.01 -12.43
N LYS A 580 -7.55 -17.32 -12.51
CA LYS A 580 -8.41 -17.96 -13.51
C LYS A 580 -9.36 -18.94 -12.86
N PHE A 581 -10.52 -19.18 -13.48
CA PHE A 581 -11.39 -20.27 -13.05
C PHE A 581 -10.76 -21.62 -13.40
N GLN A 582 -10.85 -22.56 -12.45
CA GLN A 582 -10.45 -23.95 -12.66
C GLN A 582 -11.31 -24.65 -13.72
#